data_AF-A0A1S2LNR0-F1
#
_entry.id   AF-A0A1S2LNR0-F1
#
_cell.length_a   1.000
_cell.length_b   1.000
_cell.length_c   1.000
_cell.angle_alpha   90.00
_cell.angle_beta   90.00
_cell.angle_gamma   90.00
#
_symmetry.space_group_name_H-M   'P 1'
#
loop_
_entity.id
_entity.type
_entity.pdbx_description
1 polymer ?
#
loop_
_entity_poly.entity_id
_entity_poly.type
_entity_poly.pdbx_seq_one_letter_code
_entity_poly.pdbx_strand_id
1 'polypeptide(L)'
;MRIIEMIDYLDGVEEHIKYKFGVSKLHMIDAFNGIHATIHWLDNSIYKKVVEDIVFNITDEPINFPGELGVYDDDRFQAVIYLNIMAIAEDYKNKEYVLEMNESDVTCFEYAAFVCLHEVGHLFHGLVGGNGTEKRDRLFDYFDKGEYYYKRFVSEMKQGNTYKEKKKYRNIPHEKAADNFAKQCLGLMMKKL
;
A
#
# COMPACT_ATOMS: atom_id res chain seq x y z
N MET A 1 9.83 -14.99 -2.40
CA MET A 1 9.05 -13.77 -2.69
C MET A 1 8.85 -13.72 -4.19
N ARG A 2 7.67 -13.37 -4.67
CA ARG A 2 7.39 -13.30 -6.12
C ARG A 2 6.86 -11.91 -6.47
N ILE A 3 7.33 -11.35 -7.58
CA ILE A 3 6.80 -10.10 -8.15
C ILE A 3 6.11 -10.48 -9.46
N ILE A 4 4.88 -9.98 -9.65
CA ILE A 4 4.10 -10.08 -10.89
C ILE A 4 3.84 -8.64 -11.34
N GLU A 5 4.19 -8.34 -12.57
CA GLU A 5 4.06 -7.01 -13.15
C GLU A 5 3.10 -7.06 -14.34
N MET A 6 2.11 -6.16 -14.34
CA MET A 6 1.14 -5.96 -15.41
C MET A 6 1.13 -4.46 -15.75
N ILE A 7 2.08 -4.07 -16.58
CA ILE A 7 2.40 -2.67 -16.89
C ILE A 7 2.08 -2.42 -18.36
N ASP A 8 0.90 -1.88 -18.64
CA ASP A 8 0.40 -1.65 -20.01
C ASP A 8 0.47 -0.17 -20.41
N TYR A 9 0.25 0.74 -19.46
CA TYR A 9 0.14 2.18 -19.71
C TYR A 9 1.46 2.92 -19.55
N LEU A 10 2.35 2.50 -18.65
CA LEU A 10 3.67 3.12 -18.45
C LEU A 10 4.52 3.07 -19.71
N ASP A 11 4.40 1.98 -20.47
CA ASP A 11 5.08 1.79 -21.76
C ASP A 11 4.44 2.61 -22.89
N GLY A 12 3.27 3.22 -22.64
CA GLY A 12 2.55 4.07 -23.57
C GLY A 12 3.15 5.47 -23.79
N VAL A 13 2.55 6.19 -24.74
CA VAL A 13 2.92 7.58 -25.07
C VAL A 13 2.47 8.52 -23.95
N GLU A 14 3.36 9.36 -23.45
CA GLU A 14 3.14 10.26 -22.31
C GLU A 14 1.88 11.15 -22.46
N GLU A 15 1.63 11.64 -23.67
CA GLU A 15 0.47 12.47 -23.99
C GLU A 15 -0.86 11.74 -23.77
N HIS A 16 -0.90 10.43 -24.05
CA HIS A 16 -2.09 9.61 -23.82
C HIS A 16 -2.40 9.47 -22.32
N ILE A 17 -1.37 9.21 -21.51
CA ILE A 17 -1.48 9.07 -20.05
C ILE A 17 -2.00 10.38 -19.45
N LYS A 18 -1.38 11.51 -19.82
CA LYS A 18 -1.75 12.83 -19.32
C LYS A 18 -3.15 13.25 -19.76
N TYR A 19 -3.53 13.00 -21.01
CA TYR A 19 -4.85 13.40 -21.52
C TYR A 19 -5.99 12.55 -20.93
N LYS A 20 -5.78 11.23 -20.80
CA LYS A 20 -6.83 10.29 -20.38
C LYS A 20 -7.00 10.20 -18.87
N PHE A 21 -5.89 10.27 -18.13
CA PHE A 21 -5.89 10.03 -16.68
C PHE A 21 -5.45 11.25 -15.87
N GLY A 22 -4.90 12.29 -16.50
CA GLY A 22 -4.40 13.46 -15.79
C GLY A 22 -3.17 13.20 -14.93
N VAL A 23 -2.50 12.06 -15.11
CA VAL A 23 -1.31 11.61 -14.37
C VAL A 23 -0.04 11.91 -15.16
N SER A 24 1.06 12.19 -14.45
CA SER A 24 2.38 12.39 -15.05
C SER A 24 3.08 11.04 -15.24
N LYS A 25 3.62 10.78 -16.44
CA LYS A 25 4.42 9.58 -16.69
C LYS A 25 5.64 9.50 -15.76
N LEU A 26 6.27 10.63 -15.46
CA LEU A 26 7.39 10.69 -14.51
C LEU A 26 6.97 10.23 -13.10
N HIS A 27 5.79 10.63 -12.63
CA HIS A 27 5.30 10.16 -11.33
C HIS A 27 5.01 8.66 -11.32
N MET A 28 4.49 8.10 -12.42
CA MET A 28 4.31 6.64 -12.52
C MET A 28 5.65 5.89 -12.50
N ILE A 29 6.68 6.42 -13.17
CA ILE A 29 8.05 5.88 -13.13
C ILE A 29 8.60 5.94 -11.70
N ASP A 30 8.47 7.09 -11.03
CA ASP A 30 8.90 7.25 -9.64
C ASP A 30 8.15 6.30 -8.69
N ALA A 31 6.85 6.12 -8.90
CA ALA A 31 6.04 5.22 -8.10
C ALA A 31 6.48 3.76 -8.28
N PHE A 32 6.68 3.34 -9.53
CA PHE A 32 7.22 2.03 -9.88
C PHE A 32 8.58 1.79 -9.22
N ASN A 33 9.51 2.74 -9.36
CA ASN A 33 10.84 2.67 -8.74
C ASN A 33 10.78 2.63 -7.21
N GLY A 34 9.88 3.40 -6.59
CA GLY A 34 9.66 3.43 -5.15
C GLY A 34 9.22 2.07 -4.61
N ILE A 35 8.26 1.44 -5.28
CA ILE A 35 7.79 0.08 -4.94
C ILE A 35 8.93 -0.93 -5.06
N HIS A 36 9.65 -0.93 -6.18
CA HIS A 36 10.76 -1.87 -6.39
C HIS A 36 11.86 -1.72 -5.35
N ALA A 37 12.23 -0.48 -5.02
CA ALA A 37 13.21 -0.20 -3.98
C ALA A 37 12.74 -0.70 -2.61
N THR A 38 11.45 -0.53 -2.29
CA THR A 38 10.87 -1.04 -1.05
C THR A 38 10.90 -2.57 -0.99
N ILE A 39 10.49 -3.25 -2.05
CA ILE A 39 10.51 -4.72 -2.11
C ILE A 39 11.95 -5.23 -1.95
N HIS A 40 12.90 -4.60 -2.62
CA HIS A 40 14.32 -4.93 -2.49
C HIS A 40 14.84 -4.70 -1.06
N TRP A 41 14.48 -3.58 -0.44
CA TRP A 41 14.85 -3.29 0.95
C TRP A 41 14.26 -4.33 1.92
N LEU A 42 13.00 -4.71 1.74
CA LEU A 42 12.33 -5.72 2.58
C LEU A 42 13.05 -7.07 2.53
N ASP A 43 13.44 -7.54 1.35
CA ASP A 43 14.19 -8.80 1.17
C ASP A 43 15.59 -8.80 1.80
N ASN A 44 16.17 -7.60 1.98
CA ASN A 44 17.47 -7.41 2.62
C ASN A 44 17.38 -6.94 4.08
N SER A 45 16.17 -6.85 4.64
CA SER A 45 15.92 -6.37 5.99
C SER A 45 15.57 -7.51 6.97
N ILE A 46 15.30 -7.14 8.23
CA ILE A 46 14.75 -8.04 9.23
C ILE A 46 13.38 -8.62 8.84
N TYR A 47 12.69 -8.00 7.87
CA TYR A 47 11.36 -8.41 7.41
C TYR A 47 11.39 -9.52 6.36
N LYS A 48 12.57 -9.97 5.89
CA LYS A 48 12.69 -11.00 4.85
C LYS A 48 11.77 -12.20 5.06
N LYS A 49 11.78 -12.77 6.27
CA LYS A 49 10.96 -13.94 6.63
C LYS A 49 9.44 -13.67 6.61
N VAL A 50 9.04 -12.41 6.76
CA VAL A 50 7.63 -12.02 6.71
C VAL A 50 7.15 -11.98 5.26
N VAL A 51 8.00 -11.49 4.36
CA VAL A 51 7.69 -11.26 2.94
C VAL A 51 8.10 -12.40 2.00
N GLU A 52 8.81 -13.42 2.51
CA GLU A 52 9.38 -14.49 1.66
C GLU A 52 8.33 -15.28 0.89
N ASP A 53 7.11 -15.43 1.41
CA ASP A 53 6.02 -16.15 0.75
C ASP A 53 4.92 -15.23 0.22
N ILE A 54 5.22 -13.93 0.06
CA ILE A 54 4.29 -12.94 -0.46
C ILE A 54 4.46 -12.77 -1.97
N VAL A 55 3.32 -12.57 -2.64
CA VAL A 55 3.26 -12.10 -4.02
C VAL A 55 3.02 -10.60 -4.02
N PHE A 56 3.89 -9.84 -4.67
CA PHE A 56 3.62 -8.45 -5.01
C PHE A 56 3.07 -8.41 -6.43
N ASN A 57 1.88 -7.84 -6.60
CA ASN A 57 1.28 -7.62 -7.91
C ASN A 57 1.28 -6.11 -8.19
N ILE A 58 2.09 -5.69 -9.16
CA ILE A 58 2.28 -4.29 -9.53
C ILE A 58 1.59 -4.05 -10.86
N THR A 59 0.66 -3.11 -10.90
CA THR A 59 -0.13 -2.80 -12.10
C THR A 59 -0.24 -1.30 -12.35
N ASP A 60 -0.60 -0.93 -13.57
CA ASP A 60 -1.05 0.41 -13.95
C ASP A 60 -2.45 0.43 -14.58
N GLU A 61 -3.23 -0.62 -14.38
CA GLU A 61 -4.62 -0.65 -14.79
C GLU A 61 -5.42 0.50 -14.13
N PRO A 62 -6.47 1.04 -14.79
CA PRO A 62 -7.26 2.15 -14.27
C PRO A 62 -8.21 1.70 -13.15
N ILE A 63 -7.64 1.36 -12.00
CA ILE A 63 -8.33 0.91 -10.78
C ILE A 63 -8.09 1.92 -9.66
N ASN A 64 -9.13 2.21 -8.87
CA ASN A 64 -9.11 3.26 -7.84
C ASN A 64 -8.63 2.76 -6.46
N PHE A 65 -7.52 2.03 -6.38
CA PHE A 65 -6.84 1.83 -5.10
C PHE A 65 -5.31 1.85 -5.29
N PRO A 66 -4.56 2.55 -4.42
CA PRO A 66 -3.10 2.62 -4.55
C PRO A 66 -2.42 1.36 -4.02
N GLY A 67 -3.03 0.69 -3.03
CA GLY A 67 -2.53 -0.54 -2.42
C GLY A 67 -3.67 -1.35 -1.80
N GLU A 68 -3.51 -2.68 -1.78
CA GLU A 68 -4.40 -3.58 -1.05
C GLU A 68 -3.66 -4.87 -0.68
N LEU A 69 -3.80 -5.32 0.57
CA LEU A 69 -3.47 -6.67 0.97
C LEU A 69 -4.68 -7.60 0.73
N GLY A 70 -4.57 -8.44 -0.31
CA GLY A 70 -5.49 -9.54 -0.58
C GLY A 70 -5.05 -10.84 0.09
N VAL A 71 -6.00 -11.59 0.63
CA VAL A 71 -5.78 -12.93 1.18
C VAL A 71 -6.69 -13.91 0.45
N TYR A 72 -6.09 -14.78 -0.38
CA TYR A 72 -6.84 -15.77 -1.14
C TYR A 72 -6.86 -17.12 -0.44
N ASP A 73 -8.07 -17.68 -0.36
CA ASP A 73 -8.37 -18.97 0.26
C ASP A 73 -8.65 -20.03 -0.81
N ASP A 74 -7.72 -20.18 -1.76
CA ASP A 74 -7.67 -21.34 -2.66
C ASP A 74 -6.88 -22.48 -2.00
N ASP A 75 -6.63 -23.59 -2.71
CA ASP A 75 -5.93 -24.80 -2.21
C ASP A 75 -4.58 -24.54 -1.50
N ARG A 76 -4.00 -23.35 -1.65
CA ARG A 76 -2.87 -22.85 -0.85
C ARG A 76 -3.12 -21.40 -0.46
N PHE A 77 -3.17 -21.15 0.85
CA PHE A 77 -3.20 -19.80 1.41
C PHE A 77 -2.09 -18.92 0.80
N GLN A 78 -2.48 -17.82 0.15
CA GLN A 78 -1.55 -16.87 -0.46
C GLN A 78 -1.95 -15.43 -0.14
N ALA A 79 -1.06 -14.72 0.55
CA ALA A 79 -1.17 -13.28 0.75
C ALA A 79 -0.54 -12.56 -0.45
N VAL A 80 -1.29 -11.65 -1.03
CA VAL A 80 -0.92 -10.87 -2.22
C VAL A 80 -1.02 -9.39 -1.87
N ILE A 81 0.04 -8.64 -2.11
CA ILE A 81 0.03 -7.18 -1.99
C ILE A 81 -0.13 -6.63 -3.41
N TYR A 82 -1.30 -6.05 -3.68
CA TYR A 82 -1.61 -5.34 -4.92
C TYR A 82 -1.17 -3.89 -4.80
N LEU A 83 -0.50 -3.38 -5.83
CA LEU A 83 0.01 -2.01 -5.89
C LEU A 83 -0.28 -1.45 -7.27
N ASN A 84 -0.90 -0.26 -7.31
CA ASN A 84 -1.26 0.38 -8.56
C ASN A 84 -0.46 1.68 -8.75
N ILE A 85 0.50 1.68 -9.67
CA ILE A 85 1.39 2.82 -9.88
C ILE A 85 0.67 4.04 -10.45
N MET A 86 -0.44 3.84 -11.18
CA MET A 86 -1.24 4.94 -11.71
C MET A 86 -2.04 5.61 -10.58
N ALA A 87 -2.71 4.82 -9.75
CA ALA A 87 -3.45 5.32 -8.59
C ALA A 87 -2.53 6.01 -7.57
N ILE A 88 -1.35 5.43 -7.31
CA ILE A 88 -0.33 6.05 -6.44
C ILE A 88 0.12 7.41 -6.99
N ALA A 89 0.37 7.51 -8.31
CA ALA A 89 0.79 8.76 -8.93
C ALA A 89 -0.33 9.81 -8.95
N GLU A 90 -1.59 9.40 -9.08
CA GLU A 90 -2.76 10.26 -8.94
C GLU A 90 -2.91 10.76 -7.49
N ASP A 91 -2.89 9.87 -6.51
CA ASP A 91 -3.04 10.19 -5.10
C ASP A 91 -1.90 11.10 -4.61
N TYR A 92 -0.67 10.87 -5.10
CA TYR A 92 0.48 11.75 -4.87
C TYR A 92 0.20 13.18 -5.36
N LYS A 93 -0.28 13.34 -6.60
CA LYS A 93 -0.61 14.64 -7.19
C LYS A 93 -1.71 15.35 -6.40
N ASN A 94 -2.69 14.58 -5.93
CA ASN A 94 -3.80 15.07 -5.09
C ASN A 94 -3.41 15.29 -3.62
N LYS A 95 -2.15 14.98 -3.25
CA LYS A 95 -1.58 15.10 -1.90
C LYS A 95 -2.35 14.31 -0.86
N GLU A 96 -2.92 13.17 -1.25
CA GLU A 96 -3.85 12.43 -0.40
C GLU A 96 -3.20 11.85 0.85
N TYR A 97 -1.91 11.46 0.78
CA TYR A 97 -1.19 10.81 1.90
C TYR A 97 -0.07 11.68 2.50
N VAL A 98 0.05 12.93 2.03
CA VAL A 98 1.03 13.90 2.56
C VAL A 98 0.72 14.21 4.04
N LEU A 99 -0.53 14.06 4.45
CA LEU A 99 -1.01 14.29 5.80
C LEU A 99 -0.50 13.23 6.78
N GLU A 100 -0.34 12.00 6.30
CA GLU A 100 0.07 10.84 7.06
C GLU A 100 1.59 10.88 7.23
N MET A 101 2.32 11.21 6.16
CA MET A 101 3.78 11.29 6.22
C MET A 101 4.30 12.45 7.09
N ASN A 102 3.47 13.44 7.42
CA ASN A 102 3.82 14.62 8.22
C ASN A 102 5.04 15.42 7.68
N GLU A 103 5.32 15.30 6.38
CA GLU A 103 6.44 15.95 5.71
C GLU A 103 5.90 16.92 4.65
N SER A 104 6.52 18.10 4.55
CA SER A 104 6.10 19.13 3.59
C SER A 104 6.51 18.82 2.15
N ASP A 105 7.61 18.07 1.99
CA ASP A 105 8.21 17.73 0.71
C ASP A 105 8.41 16.21 0.67
N VAL A 106 7.50 15.52 0.00
CA VAL A 106 7.56 14.08 -0.27
C VAL A 106 7.66 13.90 -1.79
N THR A 107 8.59 13.05 -2.24
CA THR A 107 8.69 12.64 -3.65
C THR A 107 7.68 11.54 -3.98
N CYS A 108 7.27 11.42 -5.24
CA CYS A 108 6.37 10.32 -5.64
C CYS A 108 7.00 8.93 -5.35
N PHE A 109 8.32 8.84 -5.39
CA PHE A 109 9.09 7.67 -4.97
C PHE A 109 8.86 7.32 -3.48
N GLU A 110 9.09 8.28 -2.57
CA GLU A 110 8.90 8.09 -1.12
C GLU A 110 7.45 7.77 -0.79
N TYR A 111 6.54 8.41 -1.51
CA TYR A 111 5.12 8.19 -1.40
C TYR A 111 4.72 6.76 -1.79
N ALA A 112 5.21 6.26 -2.92
CA ALA A 112 4.96 4.89 -3.36
C ALA A 112 5.61 3.86 -2.42
N ALA A 113 6.80 4.17 -1.91
CA ALA A 113 7.46 3.37 -0.89
C ALA A 113 6.62 3.31 0.39
N PHE A 114 6.04 4.42 0.83
CA PHE A 114 5.11 4.49 1.96
C PHE A 114 3.88 3.58 1.74
N VAL A 115 3.21 3.68 0.59
CA VAL A 115 2.03 2.84 0.27
C VAL A 115 2.40 1.36 0.32
N CYS A 116 3.50 0.96 -0.32
CA CYS A 116 3.96 -0.43 -0.28
C CYS A 116 4.25 -0.90 1.16
N LEU A 117 4.91 -0.08 1.97
CA LEU A 117 5.19 -0.40 3.37
C LEU A 117 3.92 -0.43 4.23
N HIS A 118 2.91 0.36 3.91
CA HIS A 118 1.62 0.36 4.59
C HIS A 118 0.93 -1.01 4.42
N GLU A 119 0.85 -1.54 3.20
CA GLU A 119 0.28 -2.88 2.96
C GLU A 119 1.09 -3.99 3.66
N VAL A 120 2.42 -3.85 3.67
CA VAL A 120 3.28 -4.75 4.45
C VAL A 120 3.04 -4.60 5.96
N GLY A 121 2.68 -3.40 6.41
CA GLY A 121 2.29 -3.11 7.79
C GLY A 121 1.03 -3.87 8.20
N HIS A 122 0.01 -3.91 7.33
CA HIS A 122 -1.19 -4.74 7.54
C HIS A 122 -0.82 -6.22 7.69
N LEU A 123 0.04 -6.73 6.80
CA LEU A 123 0.55 -8.10 6.91
C LEU A 123 1.28 -8.32 8.23
N PHE A 124 2.24 -7.46 8.59
CA PHE A 124 3.05 -7.60 9.79
C PHE A 124 2.20 -7.57 11.06
N HIS A 125 1.30 -6.60 11.18
CA HIS A 125 0.40 -6.49 12.32
C HIS A 125 -0.62 -7.60 12.37
N GLY A 126 -1.11 -8.08 11.22
CA GLY A 126 -1.98 -9.24 11.16
C GLY A 126 -1.30 -10.50 11.68
N LEU A 127 -0.04 -10.70 11.32
CA LEU A 127 0.75 -11.79 11.89
C LEU A 127 0.90 -11.56 13.39
N VAL A 128 1.49 -10.45 13.84
CA VAL A 128 1.81 -10.27 15.28
C VAL A 128 0.57 -10.25 16.19
N GLY A 129 -0.52 -9.59 15.76
CA GLY A 129 -1.72 -9.32 16.57
C GLY A 129 -2.84 -10.34 16.43
N GLY A 130 -2.77 -11.22 15.43
CA GLY A 130 -3.72 -12.30 15.23
C GLY A 130 -3.52 -13.49 16.16
N ASN A 131 -4.63 -14.04 16.66
CA ASN A 131 -4.66 -15.30 17.40
C ASN A 131 -4.73 -16.46 16.40
N GLY A 132 -3.73 -17.35 16.42
CA GLY A 132 -3.71 -18.50 15.54
C GLY A 132 -2.34 -19.18 15.52
N THR A 133 -2.30 -20.47 15.21
CA THR A 133 -1.05 -21.21 15.05
C THR A 133 -0.44 -21.01 13.67
N GLU A 134 -1.30 -20.89 12.65
CA GLU A 134 -0.88 -20.73 11.26
C GLU A 134 -0.95 -19.27 10.81
N LYS A 135 -0.21 -18.95 9.75
CA LYS A 135 -0.18 -17.61 9.13
C LYS A 135 -1.59 -17.13 8.76
N ARG A 136 -2.39 -18.05 8.22
CA ARG A 136 -3.78 -17.86 7.81
C ARG A 136 -4.65 -17.37 8.96
N ASP A 137 -4.75 -18.17 10.01
CA ASP A 137 -5.63 -17.91 11.15
C ASP A 137 -5.32 -16.56 11.79
N ARG A 138 -4.03 -16.22 11.89
CA ARG A 138 -3.59 -14.94 12.46
C ARG A 138 -4.06 -13.76 11.61
N LEU A 139 -3.92 -13.83 10.28
CA LEU A 139 -4.40 -12.77 9.39
C LEU A 139 -5.93 -12.63 9.47
N PHE A 140 -6.68 -13.73 9.37
CA PHE A 140 -8.15 -13.66 9.45
C PHE A 140 -8.64 -13.14 10.80
N ASP A 141 -8.13 -13.64 11.93
CA ASP A 141 -8.51 -13.16 13.27
C ASP A 141 -8.19 -11.67 13.45
N TYR A 142 -7.06 -11.20 12.91
CA TYR A 142 -6.73 -9.78 12.94
C TYR A 142 -7.74 -8.96 12.14
N PHE A 143 -8.02 -9.30 10.89
CA PHE A 143 -8.95 -8.54 10.06
C PHE A 143 -10.39 -8.58 10.60
N ASP A 144 -10.83 -9.72 11.14
CA ASP A 144 -12.15 -9.87 11.77
C ASP A 144 -12.33 -8.93 12.97
N LYS A 145 -11.30 -8.77 13.83
CA LYS A 145 -11.33 -7.80 14.93
C LYS A 145 -11.39 -6.35 14.44
N GLY A 146 -10.85 -6.10 13.25
CA GLY A 146 -10.89 -4.79 12.58
C GLY A 146 -12.26 -4.46 12.00
N GLU A 147 -13.00 -5.48 11.58
CA GLU A 147 -14.23 -5.36 10.79
C GLU A 147 -15.27 -4.45 11.46
N TYR A 148 -15.35 -4.45 12.79
CA TYR A 148 -16.21 -3.54 13.55
C TYR A 148 -15.93 -2.06 13.24
N TYR A 149 -14.66 -1.66 13.19
CA TYR A 149 -14.27 -0.28 12.92
C TYR A 149 -14.57 0.13 11.47
N TYR A 150 -14.31 -0.77 10.52
CA TYR A 150 -14.60 -0.55 9.10
C TYR A 150 -16.11 -0.46 8.85
N LYS A 151 -16.91 -1.39 9.40
CA LYS A 151 -18.40 -1.34 9.32
C LYS A 151 -18.95 -0.04 9.87
N ARG A 152 -18.44 0.41 11.02
CA ARG A 152 -18.85 1.68 11.61
C ARG A 152 -18.45 2.87 10.75
N PHE A 153 -17.23 2.87 10.21
CA PHE A 153 -16.78 3.91 9.29
C PHE A 153 -17.69 4.00 8.06
N VAL A 154 -17.95 2.87 7.38
CA VAL A 154 -18.82 2.79 6.20
C VAL A 154 -20.23 3.26 6.52
N SER A 155 -20.78 2.91 7.68
CA SER A 155 -22.13 3.35 8.09
C SER A 155 -22.27 4.86 8.30
N GLU A 156 -21.16 5.53 8.63
CA GLU A 156 -21.12 6.98 8.89
C GLU A 156 -20.56 7.77 7.68
N MET A 157 -20.05 7.08 6.65
CA MET A 157 -19.50 7.64 5.43
C MET A 157 -20.62 8.08 4.49
N LYS A 158 -20.49 9.29 3.91
CA LYS A 158 -21.44 9.83 2.94
C LYS A 158 -20.90 9.75 1.51
N GLN A 159 -19.67 10.20 1.31
CA GLN A 159 -19.06 10.28 -0.03
C GLN A 159 -17.75 9.50 -0.12
N GLY A 160 -17.03 9.34 0.99
CA GLY A 160 -15.76 8.59 1.04
C GLY A 160 -14.57 9.30 0.42
N ASN A 161 -14.78 10.48 -0.16
CA ASN A 161 -13.76 11.25 -0.84
C ASN A 161 -13.44 12.58 -0.14
N THR A 162 -14.16 12.95 0.92
CA THR A 162 -13.89 14.21 1.61
C THR A 162 -12.67 14.07 2.53
N TYR A 163 -11.92 15.17 2.70
CA TYR A 163 -10.77 15.24 3.62
C TYR A 163 -11.11 14.69 5.02
N LYS A 164 -12.29 15.03 5.54
CA LYS A 164 -12.75 14.59 6.87
C LYS A 164 -12.96 13.08 6.93
N GLU A 165 -13.53 12.49 5.88
CA GLU A 165 -13.78 11.05 5.80
C GLU A 165 -12.48 10.27 5.63
N LYS A 166 -11.58 10.72 4.73
CA LYS A 166 -10.25 10.09 4.56
C LYS A 166 -9.43 10.12 5.84
N LYS A 167 -9.38 11.27 6.52
CA LYS A 167 -8.74 11.40 7.83
C LYS A 167 -9.36 10.48 8.88
N LYS A 168 -10.68 10.28 8.85
CA LYS A 168 -11.36 9.40 9.78
C LYS A 168 -11.05 7.93 9.50
N TYR A 169 -11.02 7.53 8.23
CA TYR A 169 -10.59 6.19 7.79
C TYR A 169 -9.18 5.88 8.28
N ARG A 170 -8.21 6.80 8.05
CA ARG A 170 -6.81 6.67 8.50
C ARG A 170 -6.63 6.61 10.02
N ASN A 171 -7.64 7.00 10.80
CA ASN A 171 -7.65 6.87 12.25
C ASN A 171 -8.25 5.55 12.76
N ILE A 172 -8.72 4.67 11.87
CA ILE A 172 -9.04 3.29 12.22
C ILE A 172 -7.76 2.64 12.79
N PRO A 173 -7.84 1.89 13.90
CA PRO A 173 -6.64 1.38 14.58
C PRO A 173 -5.69 0.58 13.67
N HIS A 174 -6.22 -0.19 12.73
CA HIS A 174 -5.42 -1.00 11.81
C HIS A 174 -4.70 -0.13 10.77
N GLU A 175 -5.42 0.78 10.11
CA GLU A 175 -4.83 1.79 9.21
C GLU A 175 -3.72 2.59 9.91
N LYS A 176 -3.97 3.03 11.14
CA LYS A 176 -3.00 3.80 11.91
C LYS A 176 -1.77 2.99 12.28
N ALA A 177 -1.94 1.69 12.59
CA ALA A 177 -0.82 0.80 12.86
C ALA A 177 0.05 0.62 11.62
N ALA A 178 -0.57 0.33 10.47
CA ALA A 178 0.09 0.23 9.17
C ALA A 178 0.80 1.53 8.76
N ASP A 179 0.17 2.70 8.94
CA ASP A 179 0.81 4.00 8.69
C ASP A 179 2.03 4.22 9.57
N ASN A 180 1.98 3.86 10.87
CA ASN A 180 3.12 4.02 11.76
C ASN A 180 4.27 3.08 11.40
N PHE A 181 3.96 1.83 11.03
CA PHE A 181 4.93 0.89 10.50
C PHE A 181 5.60 1.45 9.25
N ALA A 182 4.80 1.97 8.31
CA ALA A 182 5.29 2.53 7.07
C ALA A 182 6.21 3.74 7.29
N LYS A 183 5.85 4.68 8.17
CA LYS A 183 6.72 5.83 8.52
C LYS A 183 8.07 5.39 9.08
N GLN A 184 8.06 4.44 10.01
CA GLN A 184 9.28 3.95 10.63
C GLN A 184 10.19 3.28 9.60
N CYS A 185 9.63 2.41 8.78
CA CYS A 185 10.38 1.68 7.76
C CYS A 185 10.88 2.61 6.64
N LEU A 186 10.06 3.57 6.21
CA LEU A 186 10.46 4.55 5.20
C LEU A 186 11.63 5.39 5.71
N GLY A 187 11.56 5.87 6.96
CA GLY A 187 12.67 6.59 7.58
C GLY A 187 13.95 5.77 7.68
N LEU A 188 13.86 4.44 7.83
CA LEU A 188 15.02 3.54 7.80
C LEU A 188 15.54 3.31 6.38
N MET A 189 14.64 3.15 5.41
CA MET A 189 14.98 2.95 4.00
C MET A 189 15.62 4.21 3.39
N MET A 190 15.13 5.40 3.76
CA MET A 190 15.59 6.69 3.22
C MET A 190 16.84 7.24 3.93
N LYS A 191 17.26 6.65 5.05
CA LYS A 191 18.55 6.95 5.65
C LYS A 191 19.66 6.58 4.66
N LYS A 192 20.09 7.56 3.87
CA LYS A 192 21.41 7.61 3.26
C LYS A 192 22.41 7.38 4.40
N LEU A 193 23.11 6.26 4.38
CA LEU A 193 24.29 6.04 5.23
C LEU A 193 25.32 7.14 4.97
#